data_AF-A0A1Q6ZJ20-F1
#
_entry.id   AF-A0A1Q6ZJ20-F1
#
_cell.length_a   1.000
_cell.length_b   1.000
_cell.length_c   1.000
_cell.angle_alpha   90.00
_cell.angle_beta   90.00
_cell.angle_gamma   90.00
#
_symmetry.space_group_name_H-M   'P 1'
#
loop_
_entity.id
_entity.type
_entity.pdbx_description
1 polymer ?
#
loop_
_entity_poly.entity_id
_entity_poly.type
_entity_poly.pdbx_seq_one_letter_code
_entity_poly.pdbx_strand_id
1 'polypeptide(L)'
;MALMKKAQWLLLAATVSACSSRAWPDPPPVDRPAFLAAHAAWRSELQQSIGERFVGLAGLWLLNEGRTPFGTDSSLPIVLPGPGPRVLVGTFVRRGRIVQVEPARGHRLRSDQKRPIASTVTLLTEDDSMPTYLRFGSLRMWIHVQDEREYLRVTDLASPRLKGFTLAPDYEPDPRWRVAARLKAYRQRRVFRLADVTGAEQHLAVPGELVFHLAGREMRLEAFAEPSDPKWLWLMFKDSTNRLETYPAGRYLWVPVPDSTGWTTIDFNRAISPPCAYTAFATCPLPPEENRLAVRVEAGQKRPH
;
A
#
# COMPACT_ATOMS: atom_id res chain seq x y z
N MET A 1 9.47 -80.22 -39.98
CA MET A 1 9.76 -79.27 -38.87
C MET A 1 10.96 -78.43 -39.28
N ALA A 2 10.74 -77.26 -39.87
CA ALA A 2 11.77 -76.26 -40.15
C ALA A 2 11.08 -74.88 -40.15
N LEU A 3 11.30 -74.09 -39.10
CA LEU A 3 10.68 -72.77 -38.91
C LEU A 3 11.47 -71.69 -39.64
N MET A 4 10.79 -70.94 -40.51
CA MET A 4 11.22 -69.63 -41.01
C MET A 4 10.96 -68.56 -39.93
N LYS A 5 11.98 -67.77 -39.55
CA LYS A 5 11.83 -66.55 -38.75
C LYS A 5 11.70 -65.33 -39.68
N LYS A 6 10.58 -64.61 -39.59
CA LYS A 6 10.41 -63.25 -40.16
C LYS A 6 10.88 -62.23 -39.12
N ALA A 7 11.74 -61.30 -39.53
CA ALA A 7 12.13 -60.15 -38.73
C ALA A 7 11.18 -58.98 -39.03
N GLN A 8 10.52 -58.46 -38.00
CA GLN A 8 9.67 -57.26 -38.05
C GLN A 8 10.50 -56.06 -37.59
N TRP A 9 10.63 -55.04 -38.44
CA TRP A 9 11.22 -53.75 -38.10
C TRP A 9 10.13 -52.84 -37.53
N LEU A 10 10.28 -52.45 -36.26
CA LEU A 10 9.46 -51.44 -35.59
C LEU A 10 10.08 -50.05 -35.86
N LEU A 11 9.38 -49.23 -36.64
CA LEU A 11 9.64 -47.80 -36.78
C LEU A 11 9.15 -47.08 -35.52
N LEU A 12 10.07 -46.61 -34.68
CA LEU A 12 9.76 -45.63 -33.62
C LEU A 12 9.55 -44.26 -34.26
N ALA A 13 8.30 -43.78 -34.28
CA ALA A 13 8.00 -42.39 -34.56
C ALA A 13 8.30 -41.55 -33.31
N ALA A 14 9.36 -40.76 -33.35
CA ALA A 14 9.66 -39.77 -32.32
C ALA A 14 8.71 -38.58 -32.47
N THR A 15 7.73 -38.46 -31.58
CA THR A 15 6.88 -37.28 -31.46
C THR A 15 7.66 -36.18 -30.74
N VAL A 16 8.18 -35.21 -31.51
CA VAL A 16 8.72 -33.97 -30.96
C VAL A 16 7.54 -33.15 -30.44
N SER A 17 7.29 -33.20 -29.13
CA SER A 17 6.38 -32.26 -28.46
C SER A 17 7.02 -30.87 -28.48
N ALA A 18 6.66 -30.08 -29.47
CA ALA A 18 6.93 -28.65 -29.47
C ALA A 18 6.16 -28.02 -28.31
N CYS A 19 6.85 -27.68 -27.22
CA CYS A 19 6.33 -26.74 -26.23
C CYS A 19 6.07 -25.42 -26.95
N SER A 20 4.82 -25.17 -27.33
CA SER A 20 4.40 -23.87 -27.87
C SER A 20 4.49 -22.84 -26.74
N SER A 21 5.63 -22.16 -26.63
CA SER A 21 5.73 -20.94 -25.84
C SER A 21 4.72 -19.95 -26.43
N ARG A 22 3.62 -19.70 -25.71
CA ARG A 22 2.61 -18.72 -26.10
C ARG A 22 3.33 -17.38 -26.36
N ALA A 23 3.13 -16.80 -27.53
CA ALA A 23 3.73 -15.52 -27.88
C ALA A 23 3.38 -14.47 -26.82
N TRP A 24 4.36 -13.65 -26.45
CA TRP A 24 4.15 -12.57 -25.50
C TRP A 24 3.25 -11.52 -26.16
N PRO A 25 2.05 -11.23 -25.61
CA PRO A 25 1.16 -10.27 -26.23
C PRO A 25 1.64 -8.85 -25.96
N ASP A 26 1.27 -7.93 -26.84
CA ASP A 26 1.31 -6.51 -26.53
C ASP A 26 0.17 -6.16 -25.56
N PRO A 27 0.34 -5.17 -24.68
CA PRO A 27 -0.76 -4.66 -23.88
C PRO A 27 -1.87 -4.11 -24.79
N PRO A 28 -3.13 -4.07 -24.32
CA PRO A 28 -4.23 -3.52 -25.11
C PRO A 28 -3.90 -2.11 -25.60
N PRO A 29 -4.07 -1.81 -26.91
CA PRO A 29 -3.73 -0.50 -27.45
C PRO A 29 -4.59 0.59 -26.80
N VAL A 30 -4.04 1.79 -26.70
CA VAL A 30 -4.73 2.95 -26.14
C VAL A 30 -4.66 4.12 -27.11
N ASP A 31 -5.77 4.83 -27.24
CA ASP A 31 -5.79 6.14 -27.88
C ASP A 31 -5.06 7.15 -26.99
N ARG A 32 -4.10 7.92 -27.55
CA ARG A 32 -3.22 8.78 -26.76
C ARG A 32 -3.97 9.91 -26.03
N PRO A 33 -4.87 10.67 -26.69
CA PRO A 33 -5.74 11.63 -25.99
C PRO A 33 -6.54 11.00 -24.84
N ALA A 34 -7.20 9.86 -25.08
CA ALA A 34 -7.97 9.16 -24.05
C ALA A 34 -7.08 8.68 -22.88
N PHE A 35 -5.90 8.17 -23.18
CA PHE A 35 -4.91 7.75 -22.18
C PHE A 35 -4.47 8.91 -21.28
N LEU A 36 -4.13 10.06 -21.86
CA LEU A 36 -3.73 11.25 -21.11
C LEU A 36 -4.87 11.79 -20.25
N ALA A 37 -6.11 11.80 -20.76
CA ALA A 37 -7.28 12.20 -19.99
C ALA A 37 -7.54 11.25 -18.81
N ALA A 38 -7.45 9.93 -19.03
CA ALA A 38 -7.59 8.93 -17.97
C ALA A 38 -6.45 8.98 -16.94
N HIS A 39 -5.25 9.38 -17.34
CA HIS A 39 -4.15 9.63 -16.42
C HIS A 39 -4.43 10.86 -15.54
N ALA A 40 -4.85 11.97 -16.16
CA ALA A 40 -5.16 13.21 -15.44
C ALA A 40 -6.31 13.04 -14.42
N ALA A 41 -7.39 12.34 -14.82
CA ALA A 41 -8.53 12.08 -13.94
C ALA A 41 -8.13 11.28 -12.69
N TRP A 42 -7.45 10.15 -12.90
CA TRP A 42 -6.89 9.34 -11.80
C TRP A 42 -5.93 10.14 -10.91
N ARG A 43 -5.08 10.98 -11.50
CA ARG A 43 -4.13 11.79 -10.73
C ARG A 43 -4.85 12.78 -9.82
N SER A 44 -5.97 13.34 -10.28
CA SER A 44 -6.83 14.19 -9.46
C SER A 44 -7.45 13.42 -8.29
N GLU A 45 -7.98 12.22 -8.55
CA GLU A 45 -8.55 11.34 -7.51
C GLU A 45 -7.49 10.91 -6.49
N LEU A 46 -6.29 10.56 -6.97
CA LEU A 46 -5.16 10.20 -6.12
C LEU A 46 -4.74 11.37 -5.22
N GLN A 47 -4.70 12.60 -5.74
CA GLN A 47 -4.33 13.77 -4.96
C GLN A 47 -5.32 14.01 -3.83
N GLN A 48 -6.62 13.92 -4.13
CA GLN A 48 -7.66 14.03 -3.12
C GLN A 48 -7.52 12.94 -2.06
N SER A 49 -7.38 11.68 -2.49
CA SER A 49 -7.24 10.52 -1.59
C SER A 49 -6.02 10.63 -0.68
N ILE A 50 -4.85 11.00 -1.21
CA ILE A 50 -3.64 11.18 -0.40
C ILE A 50 -3.77 12.37 0.55
N GLY A 51 -4.32 13.49 0.05
CA GLY A 51 -4.57 14.69 0.84
C GLY A 51 -5.46 14.43 2.05
N GLU A 52 -6.61 13.79 1.83
CA GLU A 52 -7.59 13.51 2.87
C GLU A 52 -7.09 12.48 3.89
N ARG A 53 -6.39 11.43 3.43
CA ARG A 53 -6.05 10.28 4.29
C ARG A 53 -4.73 10.45 5.05
N PHE A 54 -3.74 11.13 4.47
CA PHE A 54 -2.36 11.06 4.98
C PHE A 54 -1.73 12.40 5.31
N VAL A 55 -2.01 13.46 4.52
CA VAL A 55 -1.30 14.75 4.67
C VAL A 55 -1.61 15.44 6.00
N GLY A 56 -2.82 15.29 6.51
CA GLY A 56 -3.24 15.81 7.81
C GLY A 56 -2.71 15.04 9.01
N LEU A 57 -2.09 13.86 8.81
CA LEU A 57 -1.62 13.05 9.93
C LEU A 57 -0.61 13.83 10.78
N ALA A 58 -0.83 13.78 12.08
CA ALA A 58 -0.13 14.57 13.08
C ALA A 58 0.45 13.72 14.21
N GLY A 59 0.14 12.43 14.26
CA GLY A 59 0.73 11.53 15.23
C GLY A 59 0.28 10.08 15.11
N LEU A 60 1.14 9.19 15.61
CA LEU A 60 0.93 7.76 15.70
C LEU A 60 1.64 7.26 16.96
N TRP A 61 0.89 6.67 17.90
CA TRP A 61 1.43 6.14 19.15
C TRP A 61 0.96 4.72 19.38
N LEU A 62 1.87 3.82 19.72
CA LEU A 62 1.52 2.48 20.17
C LEU A 62 0.77 2.54 21.50
N LEU A 63 -0.35 1.84 21.61
CA LEU A 63 -1.07 1.66 22.86
C LEU A 63 -0.64 0.35 23.52
N ASN A 64 0.19 0.45 24.57
CA ASN A 64 0.55 -0.70 25.39
C ASN A 64 -0.63 -1.14 26.27
N GLU A 65 -0.57 -2.38 26.76
CA GLU A 65 -1.54 -2.91 27.72
C GLU A 65 -1.65 -2.01 28.97
N GLY A 66 -2.87 -1.80 29.46
CA GLY A 66 -3.14 -0.98 30.63
C GLY A 66 -3.53 0.45 30.28
N ARG A 67 -3.13 1.40 31.14
CA ARG A 67 -3.63 2.78 31.15
C ARG A 67 -2.59 3.74 30.56
N THR A 68 -2.98 4.50 29.55
CA THR A 68 -2.11 5.49 28.89
C THR A 68 -2.80 6.87 28.89
N PRO A 69 -2.40 7.80 29.78
CA PRO A 69 -2.96 9.15 29.79
C PRO A 69 -2.48 9.96 28.59
N PHE A 70 -3.33 10.85 28.08
CA PHE A 70 -3.06 11.66 26.90
C PHE A 70 -3.62 13.08 27.02
N GLY A 71 -2.99 14.02 26.33
CA GLY A 71 -3.40 15.43 26.33
C GLY A 71 -2.33 16.33 25.73
N THR A 72 -2.40 17.63 26.00
CA THR A 72 -1.43 18.62 25.48
C THR A 72 -0.30 18.92 26.47
N ASP A 73 -0.35 18.36 27.67
CA ASP A 73 0.74 18.50 28.63
C ASP A 73 1.94 17.64 28.20
N SER A 74 3.11 18.27 28.08
CA SER A 74 4.33 17.63 27.57
C SER A 74 4.92 16.57 28.51
N SER A 75 4.42 16.44 29.74
CA SER A 75 4.81 15.36 30.66
C SER A 75 4.04 14.06 30.44
N LEU A 76 3.03 14.05 29.56
CA LEU A 76 2.19 12.87 29.32
C LEU A 76 2.85 11.90 28.33
N PRO A 77 2.58 10.59 28.44
CA PRO A 77 3.08 9.59 27.48
C PRO A 77 2.62 9.85 26.04
N ILE A 78 1.41 10.36 25.85
CA ILE A 78 0.89 10.79 24.55
C ILE A 78 0.63 12.30 24.61
N VAL A 79 1.46 13.05 23.89
CA VAL A 79 1.36 14.50 23.75
C VAL A 79 0.69 14.83 22.42
N LEU A 80 -0.57 15.29 22.48
CA LEU A 80 -1.32 15.74 21.33
C LEU A 80 -0.73 17.04 20.77
N PRO A 81 -0.54 17.13 19.44
CA PRO A 81 0.02 18.32 18.81
C PRO A 81 -1.00 19.47 18.80
N GLY A 82 -0.48 20.70 18.83
CA GLY A 82 -1.28 21.90 18.65
C GLY A 82 -1.06 22.95 19.75
N PRO A 83 -1.40 24.22 19.48
CA PRO A 83 -1.30 25.28 20.45
C PRO A 83 -2.39 25.13 21.52
N GLY A 84 -2.06 25.42 22.78
CA GLY A 84 -3.06 25.44 23.84
C GLY A 84 -2.50 25.30 25.25
N PRO A 85 -3.38 25.39 26.26
CA PRO A 85 -3.00 25.13 27.64
C PRO A 85 -2.57 23.68 27.81
N ARG A 86 -1.67 23.42 28.76
CA ARG A 86 -1.31 22.06 29.20
C ARG A 86 -2.52 21.43 29.89
N VAL A 87 -3.12 20.43 29.26
CA VAL A 87 -4.30 19.76 29.80
C VAL A 87 -4.21 18.26 29.63
N LEU A 88 -4.69 17.53 30.63
CA LEU A 88 -5.08 16.13 30.50
C LEU A 88 -6.43 16.07 29.78
N VAL A 89 -6.50 15.32 28.67
CA VAL A 89 -7.73 15.16 27.89
C VAL A 89 -8.47 13.88 28.30
N GLY A 90 -7.72 12.81 28.58
CA GLY A 90 -8.29 11.55 29.05
C GLY A 90 -7.23 10.48 29.25
N THR A 91 -7.68 9.25 29.43
CA THR A 91 -6.83 8.06 29.54
C THR A 91 -7.36 6.97 28.63
N PHE A 92 -6.50 6.44 27.75
CA PHE A 92 -6.82 5.20 27.04
C PHE A 92 -6.58 4.02 27.98
N VAL A 93 -7.49 3.05 27.96
CA VAL A 93 -7.38 1.80 28.71
C VAL A 93 -7.47 0.65 27.73
N ARG A 94 -6.35 -0.04 27.52
CA ARG A 94 -6.26 -1.22 26.65
C ARG A 94 -6.30 -2.48 27.50
N ARG A 95 -7.16 -3.42 27.12
CA ARG A 95 -7.28 -4.77 27.69
C ARG A 95 -7.32 -5.78 26.55
N GLY A 96 -6.17 -6.36 26.20
CA GLY A 96 -6.03 -7.12 24.96
C GLY A 96 -6.39 -6.26 23.75
N ARG A 97 -7.34 -6.71 22.93
CA ARG A 97 -7.80 -5.97 21.74
C ARG A 97 -8.85 -4.89 22.01
N ILE A 98 -9.35 -4.81 23.25
CA ILE A 98 -10.37 -3.83 23.62
C ILE A 98 -9.67 -2.55 24.06
N VAL A 99 -9.94 -1.44 23.37
CA VAL A 99 -9.50 -0.11 23.77
C VAL A 99 -10.69 0.72 24.21
N GLN A 100 -10.60 1.31 25.39
CA GLN A 100 -11.57 2.27 25.92
C GLN A 100 -10.91 3.64 26.12
N VAL A 101 -11.71 4.69 26.14
CA VAL A 101 -11.28 6.03 26.56
C VAL A 101 -12.07 6.48 27.77
N GLU A 102 -11.35 6.88 28.82
CA GLU A 102 -11.89 7.54 30.00
C GLU A 102 -11.65 9.05 29.86
N PRO A 103 -12.69 9.88 29.64
CA PRO A 103 -12.50 11.33 29.49
C PRO A 103 -12.08 11.96 30.82
N ALA A 104 -11.16 12.93 30.77
CA ALA A 104 -10.85 13.76 31.93
C ALA A 104 -12.03 14.70 32.26
N ARG A 105 -12.04 15.25 33.48
CA ARG A 105 -13.06 16.23 33.91
C ARG A 105 -13.08 17.44 32.96
N GLY A 106 -14.28 17.97 32.70
CA GLY A 106 -14.48 19.14 31.83
C GLY A 106 -14.86 18.83 30.37
N HIS A 107 -15.05 17.55 30.01
CA HIS A 107 -15.70 17.09 28.77
C HIS A 107 -15.14 17.71 27.48
N ARG A 108 -13.83 17.89 27.41
CA ARG A 108 -13.15 18.48 26.23
C ARG A 108 -13.08 17.49 25.06
N LEU A 109 -13.16 16.20 25.34
CA LEU A 109 -13.22 15.14 24.35
C LEU A 109 -14.64 15.01 23.77
N ARG A 110 -14.74 14.92 22.45
CA ARG A 110 -16.02 14.82 21.73
C ARG A 110 -16.04 13.60 20.81
N SER A 111 -17.22 13.14 20.47
CA SER A 111 -17.42 12.19 19.36
C SER A 111 -17.21 12.87 18.01
N ASP A 112 -17.19 12.09 16.93
CA ASP A 112 -17.11 12.63 15.58
C ASP A 112 -18.26 13.60 15.25
N GLN A 113 -19.46 13.34 15.80
CA GLN A 113 -20.62 14.24 15.69
C GLN A 113 -20.53 15.47 16.62
N LYS A 114 -19.34 15.74 17.19
CA LYS A 114 -19.03 16.86 18.08
C LYS A 114 -19.79 16.85 19.41
N ARG A 115 -20.40 15.72 19.81
CA ARG A 115 -21.09 15.58 21.10
C ARG A 115 -20.06 15.32 22.21
N PRO A 116 -20.16 15.96 23.39
CA PRO A 116 -19.24 15.71 24.50
C PRO A 116 -19.28 14.24 24.94
N ILE A 117 -18.12 13.67 25.26
CA ILE A 117 -18.01 12.33 25.86
C ILE A 117 -17.86 12.50 27.38
N ALA A 118 -18.86 12.03 28.13
CA ALA A 118 -18.96 12.24 29.57
C ALA A 118 -18.61 11.01 30.43
N SER A 119 -18.61 9.84 29.83
CA SER A 119 -18.32 8.56 30.46
C SER A 119 -17.35 7.75 29.60
N THR A 120 -16.88 6.63 30.14
CA THR A 120 -16.03 5.69 29.42
C THR A 120 -16.73 5.15 28.17
N VAL A 121 -16.01 5.13 27.05
CA VAL A 121 -16.51 4.61 25.76
C VAL A 121 -15.52 3.59 25.21
N THR A 122 -16.01 2.46 24.71
CA THR A 122 -15.22 1.50 23.94
C THR A 122 -15.05 2.02 22.51
N LEU A 123 -13.81 1.97 22.01
CA LEU A 123 -13.46 2.49 20.69
C LEU A 123 -13.44 1.34 19.69
N LEU A 124 -14.34 1.42 18.71
CA LEU A 124 -14.30 0.57 17.52
C LEU A 124 -13.20 1.06 16.58
N THR A 125 -12.53 0.12 15.93
CA THR A 125 -11.38 0.33 15.04
C THR A 125 -11.83 0.66 13.62
N GLU A 126 -10.88 1.00 12.75
CA GLU A 126 -11.18 1.26 11.33
C GLU A 126 -11.58 0.01 10.52
N ASP A 127 -11.35 -1.19 11.05
CA ASP A 127 -11.78 -2.46 10.46
C ASP A 127 -13.25 -2.78 10.79
N ASP A 128 -13.84 -2.09 11.77
CA ASP A 128 -15.24 -2.23 12.12
C ASP A 128 -16.14 -1.45 11.15
N SER A 129 -17.39 -1.90 10.97
CA SER A 129 -18.35 -1.24 10.05
C SER A 129 -18.72 0.18 10.47
N MET A 130 -18.57 0.51 11.76
CA MET A 130 -18.79 1.85 12.31
C MET A 130 -17.65 2.23 13.27
N PRO A 131 -16.49 2.67 12.74
CA PRO A 131 -15.34 3.05 13.55
C PRO A 131 -15.65 4.21 14.50
N THR A 132 -15.00 4.21 15.67
CA THR A 132 -15.17 5.30 16.64
C THR A 132 -14.09 6.36 16.45
N TYR A 133 -14.53 7.58 16.14
CA TYR A 133 -13.64 8.74 16.06
C TYR A 133 -13.86 9.70 17.23
N LEU A 134 -12.74 10.15 17.79
CA LEU A 134 -12.69 11.13 18.87
C LEU A 134 -12.21 12.48 18.32
N ARG A 135 -12.74 13.57 18.88
CA ARG A 135 -12.39 14.94 18.51
C ARG A 135 -11.89 15.75 19.70
N PHE A 136 -10.82 16.51 19.46
CA PHE A 136 -10.29 17.50 20.39
C PHE A 136 -9.71 18.68 19.60
N GLY A 137 -10.34 19.86 19.71
CA GLY A 137 -9.99 20.99 18.85
C GLY A 137 -10.17 20.65 17.37
N SER A 138 -9.11 20.84 16.57
CA SER A 138 -9.06 20.43 15.16
C SER A 138 -8.66 18.96 14.96
N LEU A 139 -8.23 18.27 16.02
CA LEU A 139 -7.76 16.89 15.93
C LEU A 139 -8.93 15.92 15.83
N ARG A 140 -8.77 14.93 14.95
CA ARG A 140 -9.56 13.70 14.92
C ARG A 140 -8.64 12.52 15.20
N MET A 141 -9.09 11.62 16.06
CA MET A 141 -8.29 10.51 16.58
C MET A 141 -9.08 9.21 16.50
N TRP A 142 -8.41 8.09 16.22
CA TRP A 142 -9.02 6.77 16.16
C TRP A 142 -8.01 5.68 16.48
N ILE A 143 -8.51 4.46 16.69
CA ILE A 143 -7.68 3.28 16.86
C ILE A 143 -7.37 2.69 15.49
N HIS A 144 -6.10 2.73 15.13
CA HIS A 144 -5.54 2.12 13.93
C HIS A 144 -4.92 0.78 14.32
N VAL A 145 -5.22 -0.28 13.58
CA VAL A 145 -4.69 -1.62 13.82
C VAL A 145 -3.68 -1.96 12.75
N GLN A 146 -2.52 -2.48 13.17
CA GLN A 146 -1.50 -2.97 12.26
C GLN A 146 -0.84 -4.22 12.87
N ASP A 147 -0.95 -5.37 12.19
CA ASP A 147 -0.44 -6.69 12.61
C ASP A 147 -0.68 -7.00 14.09
N GLU A 148 -1.95 -6.90 14.50
CA GLU A 148 -2.43 -7.17 15.87
C GLU A 148 -1.97 -6.17 16.95
N ARG A 149 -1.39 -5.03 16.55
CA ARG A 149 -1.05 -3.93 17.46
C ARG A 149 -2.02 -2.77 17.27
N GLU A 150 -2.46 -2.21 18.38
CA GLU A 150 -3.33 -1.04 18.41
C GLU A 150 -2.52 0.24 18.57
N TYR A 151 -2.78 1.20 17.69
CA TYR A 151 -2.17 2.52 17.70
C TYR A 151 -3.24 3.57 17.83
N LEU A 152 -2.95 4.63 18.59
CA LEU A 152 -3.67 5.88 18.45
C LEU A 152 -3.14 6.61 17.22
N ARG A 153 -3.99 6.78 16.21
CA ARG A 153 -3.69 7.61 15.04
C ARG A 153 -4.42 8.95 15.17
N VAL A 154 -3.72 10.02 14.83
CA VAL A 154 -4.22 11.39 14.97
C VAL A 154 -4.01 12.15 13.66
N THR A 155 -5.07 12.83 13.21
CA THR A 155 -5.04 13.78 12.10
C THR A 155 -5.45 15.16 12.58
N ASP A 156 -4.76 16.19 12.14
CA ASP A 156 -5.16 17.58 12.32
C ASP A 156 -5.95 18.04 11.08
N LEU A 157 -7.27 18.19 11.26
CA LEU A 157 -8.18 18.59 10.19
C LEU A 157 -7.99 20.05 9.75
N ALA A 158 -7.26 20.84 10.54
CA ALA A 158 -6.89 22.21 10.22
C ALA A 158 -5.41 22.36 9.84
N SER A 159 -4.69 21.26 9.63
CA SER A 159 -3.26 21.26 9.31
C SER A 159 -2.97 22.19 8.14
N PRO A 160 -2.03 23.14 8.27
CA PRO A 160 -1.60 23.99 7.16
C PRO A 160 -1.11 23.18 5.95
N ARG A 161 -0.61 21.95 6.18
CA ARG A 161 -0.15 21.04 5.13
C ARG A 161 -1.25 20.59 4.17
N LEU A 162 -2.51 20.63 4.60
CA LEU A 162 -3.66 20.31 3.74
C LEU A 162 -3.91 21.42 2.71
N LYS A 163 -3.58 22.67 3.03
CA LYS A 163 -3.80 23.81 2.12
C LYS A 163 -2.76 23.80 1.01
N GLY A 164 -3.21 23.72 -0.23
CA GLY A 164 -2.32 23.73 -1.38
C GLY A 164 -1.49 22.46 -1.52
N PHE A 165 -1.89 21.35 -0.87
CA PHE A 165 -1.26 20.07 -1.08
C PHE A 165 -1.28 19.68 -2.56
N THR A 166 -0.13 19.29 -3.08
CA THR A 166 0.04 18.76 -4.43
C THR A 166 0.85 17.47 -4.38
N LEU A 167 0.49 16.54 -5.26
CA LEU A 167 1.30 15.32 -5.45
C LEU A 167 2.65 15.64 -6.09
N ALA A 168 3.63 14.77 -5.87
CA ALA A 168 4.87 14.76 -6.63
C ALA A 168 4.59 14.78 -8.13
N PRO A 169 5.31 15.59 -8.94
CA PRO A 169 5.10 15.66 -10.38
C PRO A 169 5.33 14.29 -11.04
N ASP A 170 4.67 14.03 -12.16
CA ASP A 170 4.93 12.82 -12.95
C ASP A 170 6.02 13.05 -13.99
N TYR A 171 6.60 11.96 -14.50
CA TYR A 171 7.11 11.95 -15.87
C TYR A 171 5.96 12.20 -16.86
N GLU A 172 6.26 12.65 -18.08
CA GLU A 172 5.22 12.76 -19.12
C GLU A 172 4.61 11.36 -19.35
N PRO A 173 3.30 11.17 -19.18
CA PRO A 173 2.69 9.86 -19.31
C PRO A 173 2.84 9.33 -20.74
N ASP A 174 3.31 8.10 -20.86
CA ASP A 174 3.62 7.49 -22.15
C ASP A 174 3.15 6.01 -22.19
N PRO A 175 2.29 5.64 -23.15
CA PRO A 175 1.81 4.27 -23.33
C PRO A 175 2.89 3.21 -23.45
N ARG A 176 4.12 3.55 -23.86
CA ARG A 176 5.24 2.58 -23.95
C ARG A 176 5.63 1.97 -22.60
N TRP A 177 5.25 2.60 -21.50
CA TRP A 177 5.47 2.11 -20.14
C TRP A 177 4.36 1.19 -19.64
N ARG A 178 3.43 0.81 -20.53
CA ARG A 178 2.48 -0.27 -20.30
C ARG A 178 3.09 -1.54 -20.87
N VAL A 179 3.14 -2.61 -20.07
CA VAL A 179 3.72 -3.89 -20.47
C VAL A 179 2.79 -5.03 -20.08
N ALA A 180 2.65 -6.01 -20.97
CA ALA A 180 1.95 -7.25 -20.65
C ALA A 180 2.79 -8.08 -19.67
N ALA A 181 2.12 -8.64 -18.66
CA ALA A 181 2.73 -9.46 -17.63
C ALA A 181 1.90 -10.72 -17.37
N ARG A 182 2.57 -11.79 -16.96
CA ARG A 182 1.93 -13.03 -16.49
C ARG A 182 2.31 -13.27 -15.04
N LEU A 183 1.37 -13.76 -14.24
CA LEU A 183 1.66 -14.18 -12.88
C LEU A 183 2.23 -15.61 -12.88
N LYS A 184 3.47 -15.76 -12.43
CA LYS A 184 4.02 -17.07 -12.07
C LYS A 184 3.70 -17.33 -10.61
N ALA A 185 2.57 -17.97 -10.36
CA ALA A 185 2.12 -18.29 -9.01
C ALA A 185 3.09 -19.23 -8.28
N TYR A 186 3.26 -19.00 -6.98
CA TYR A 186 4.00 -19.92 -6.12
C TYR A 186 3.15 -21.14 -5.77
N ARG A 187 3.78 -22.31 -5.75
CA ARG A 187 3.11 -23.57 -5.39
C ARG A 187 2.75 -23.64 -3.90
N GLN A 188 3.50 -22.93 -3.07
CA GLN A 188 3.29 -22.85 -1.62
C GLN A 188 2.95 -21.41 -1.26
N ARG A 189 2.07 -21.23 -0.27
CA ARG A 189 1.75 -19.91 0.27
C ARG A 189 3.03 -19.28 0.81
N ARG A 190 3.41 -18.14 0.25
CA ARG A 190 4.51 -17.32 0.77
C ARG A 190 3.95 -16.10 1.47
N VAL A 191 4.63 -15.71 2.54
CA VAL A 191 4.37 -14.49 3.28
C VAL A 191 5.67 -13.73 3.35
N PHE A 192 5.64 -12.48 2.92
CA PHE A 192 6.76 -11.58 3.07
C PHE A 192 6.63 -10.87 4.41
N ARG A 193 7.70 -10.90 5.20
CA ARG A 193 7.79 -10.22 6.49
C ARG A 193 8.49 -8.90 6.30
N LEU A 194 7.77 -7.82 6.58
CA LEU A 194 8.26 -6.47 6.48
C LEU A 194 8.49 -5.94 7.88
N ALA A 195 9.75 -5.74 8.24
CA ALA A 195 10.06 -4.87 9.36
C ALA A 195 9.68 -3.44 8.96
N ASP A 196 8.77 -2.81 9.68
CA ASP A 196 8.55 -1.37 9.56
C ASP A 196 9.52 -0.59 10.47
N VAL A 197 9.60 0.73 10.27
CA VAL A 197 10.48 1.62 11.05
C VAL A 197 10.15 1.68 12.55
N THR A 198 9.04 1.08 12.98
CA THR A 198 8.60 0.98 14.37
C THR A 198 8.92 -0.37 15.03
N GLY A 199 9.55 -1.27 14.27
CA GLY A 199 9.87 -2.65 14.71
C GLY A 199 8.69 -3.61 14.65
N ALA A 200 7.57 -3.25 13.99
CA ALA A 200 6.47 -4.17 13.72
C ALA A 200 6.80 -5.09 12.53
N GLU A 201 6.31 -6.32 12.54
CA GLU A 201 6.40 -7.24 11.40
C GLU A 201 5.07 -7.29 10.63
N GLN A 202 5.02 -6.65 9.46
CA GLN A 202 3.92 -6.78 8.50
C GLN A 202 4.00 -8.08 7.73
N HIS A 203 2.90 -8.82 7.70
CA HIS A 203 2.79 -10.10 7.00
C HIS A 203 1.97 -9.96 5.71
N LEU A 204 2.65 -9.80 4.57
CA LEU A 204 1.99 -9.66 3.28
C LEU A 204 1.98 -10.99 2.51
N ALA A 205 0.81 -11.40 2.03
CA ALA A 205 0.70 -12.58 1.18
C ALA A 205 1.32 -12.30 -0.21
N VAL A 206 2.16 -13.22 -0.67
CA VAL A 206 2.85 -13.14 -1.96
C VAL A 206 2.36 -14.30 -2.86
N PRO A 207 1.31 -14.08 -3.68
CA PRO A 207 0.79 -15.11 -4.59
C PRO A 207 1.81 -15.59 -5.64
N GLY A 208 2.78 -14.77 -6.01
CA GLY A 208 3.78 -15.11 -7.02
C GLY A 208 4.48 -13.89 -7.59
N GLU A 209 5.18 -14.09 -8.70
CA GLU A 209 5.92 -13.04 -9.38
C GLU A 209 5.22 -12.66 -10.70
N LEU A 210 5.05 -11.37 -10.96
CA LEU A 210 4.74 -10.90 -12.31
C LEU A 210 6.00 -10.91 -13.16
N VAL A 211 5.94 -11.67 -14.26
CA VAL A 211 7.00 -11.75 -15.27
C VAL A 211 6.60 -10.88 -16.45
N PHE A 212 7.49 -9.99 -16.89
CA PHE A 212 7.24 -9.03 -17.96
C PHE A 212 8.51 -8.70 -18.74
N HIS A 213 8.33 -8.13 -19.94
CA HIS A 213 9.45 -7.58 -20.72
C HIS A 213 9.46 -6.07 -20.61
N LEU A 214 10.62 -5.50 -20.31
CA LEU A 214 10.83 -4.06 -20.29
C LEU A 214 12.24 -3.77 -20.82
N ALA A 215 12.37 -2.77 -21.71
CA ALA A 215 13.63 -2.45 -22.37
C ALA A 215 14.34 -3.68 -22.99
N GLY A 216 13.56 -4.58 -23.61
CA GLY A 216 14.08 -5.80 -24.26
C GLY A 216 14.56 -6.90 -23.32
N ARG A 217 14.34 -6.78 -22.01
CA ARG A 217 14.79 -7.76 -21.00
C ARG A 217 13.60 -8.34 -20.25
N GLU A 218 13.60 -9.65 -20.01
CA GLU A 218 12.67 -10.26 -19.05
C GLU A 218 13.02 -9.77 -17.64
N MET A 219 12.00 -9.32 -16.91
CA MET A 219 12.07 -8.86 -15.53
C MET A 219 10.98 -9.53 -14.70
N ARG A 220 11.16 -9.46 -13.39
CA ARG A 220 10.28 -10.07 -12.40
C ARG A 220 10.04 -9.08 -11.27
N LEU A 221 8.82 -9.05 -10.77
CA LEU A 221 8.48 -8.38 -9.51
C LEU A 221 7.61 -9.33 -8.70
N GLU A 222 7.97 -9.55 -7.45
CA GLU A 222 7.08 -10.14 -6.44
C GLU A 222 5.81 -9.30 -6.37
N ALA A 223 4.68 -9.99 -6.51
CA ALA A 223 3.36 -9.41 -6.47
C ALA A 223 2.71 -9.76 -5.14
N PHE A 224 2.26 -8.74 -4.42
CA PHE A 224 1.60 -8.87 -3.13
C PHE A 224 0.09 -8.87 -3.34
N ALA A 225 -0.65 -9.68 -2.59
CA ALA A 225 -2.11 -9.59 -2.60
C ALA A 225 -2.55 -8.27 -1.96
N GLU A 226 -3.48 -7.55 -2.59
CA GLU A 226 -4.09 -6.36 -2.00
C GLU A 226 -5.16 -6.79 -0.98
N PRO A 227 -4.96 -6.54 0.33
CA PRO A 227 -5.89 -7.01 1.35
C PRO A 227 -7.31 -6.44 1.20
N SER A 228 -7.43 -5.22 0.66
CA SER A 228 -8.71 -4.52 0.53
C SER A 228 -9.52 -4.91 -0.71
N ASP A 229 -8.88 -5.44 -1.75
CA ASP A 229 -9.55 -5.88 -2.98
C ASP A 229 -8.77 -7.01 -3.67
N PRO A 230 -9.27 -8.27 -3.64
CA PRO A 230 -8.58 -9.41 -4.21
C PRO A 230 -8.45 -9.36 -5.74
N LYS A 231 -9.09 -8.39 -6.41
CA LYS A 231 -8.92 -8.15 -7.86
C LYS A 231 -7.62 -7.44 -8.20
N TRP A 232 -6.90 -6.93 -7.20
CA TRP A 232 -5.65 -6.21 -7.40
C TRP A 232 -4.46 -6.94 -6.77
N LEU A 233 -3.34 -6.81 -7.46
CA LEU A 233 -2.01 -7.11 -6.97
C LEU A 233 -1.33 -5.78 -6.68
N TRP A 234 -0.68 -5.70 -5.54
CA TRP A 234 0.14 -4.56 -5.17
C TRP A 234 1.59 -4.85 -5.48
N LEU A 235 2.24 -3.98 -6.26
CA LEU A 235 3.67 -4.03 -6.50
C LEU A 235 4.35 -2.88 -5.77
N MET A 236 5.39 -3.23 -5.03
CA MET A 236 6.33 -2.28 -4.45
C MET A 236 7.69 -2.52 -5.08
N PHE A 237 8.31 -1.50 -5.66
CA PHE A 237 9.55 -1.68 -6.41
C PHE A 237 10.52 -0.53 -6.24
N LYS A 238 11.78 -0.82 -6.51
CA LYS A 238 12.83 0.16 -6.79
C LYS A 238 13.36 -0.05 -8.18
N ASP A 239 13.86 1.03 -8.77
CA ASP A 239 14.59 1.05 -10.01
C ASP A 239 15.74 2.07 -9.90
N SER A 240 16.52 2.21 -10.96
CA SER A 240 17.69 3.10 -10.94
C SER A 240 17.36 4.60 -10.83
N THR A 241 16.11 5.02 -11.08
CA THR A 241 15.66 6.42 -10.89
C THR A 241 15.52 6.84 -9.43
N ASN A 242 15.34 5.89 -8.49
CA ASN A 242 15.11 6.21 -7.06
C ASN A 242 16.29 6.91 -6.39
N ARG A 243 17.48 6.89 -7.01
CA ARG A 243 18.66 7.59 -6.47
C ARG A 243 18.53 9.10 -6.57
N LEU A 244 17.89 9.62 -7.61
CA LEU A 244 17.95 11.04 -7.97
C LEU A 244 16.59 11.65 -8.34
N GLU A 245 15.75 10.92 -9.05
CA GLU A 245 14.58 11.49 -9.73
C GLU A 245 13.24 11.07 -9.11
N THR A 246 13.17 9.88 -8.52
CA THR A 246 11.97 9.33 -7.89
C THR A 246 12.19 9.09 -6.39
N TYR A 247 11.14 8.77 -5.63
CA TYR A 247 11.24 8.66 -4.17
C TYR A 247 12.25 7.58 -3.72
N PRO A 248 13.25 7.89 -2.87
CA PRO A 248 14.34 6.96 -2.56
C PRO A 248 13.94 5.62 -1.92
N ALA A 249 12.84 5.60 -1.18
CA ALA A 249 12.37 4.39 -0.52
C ALA A 249 11.66 3.41 -1.48
N GLY A 250 11.34 3.83 -2.71
CA GLY A 250 10.65 3.03 -3.71
C GLY A 250 9.30 3.61 -4.10
N ARG A 251 8.60 2.93 -5.01
CA ARG A 251 7.29 3.33 -5.52
C ARG A 251 6.31 2.16 -5.48
N TYR A 252 5.03 2.49 -5.43
CA TYR A 252 3.93 1.54 -5.44
C TYR A 252 3.12 1.65 -6.72
N LEU A 253 2.57 0.55 -7.20
CA LEU A 253 1.53 0.53 -8.21
C LEU A 253 0.61 -0.67 -8.00
N TRP A 254 -0.62 -0.56 -8.47
CA TRP A 254 -1.61 -1.63 -8.39
C TRP A 254 -1.89 -2.17 -9.79
N VAL A 255 -1.93 -3.48 -9.92
CA VAL A 255 -2.12 -4.21 -11.18
C VAL A 255 -3.31 -5.14 -11.01
N PRO A 256 -4.25 -5.21 -11.98
CA PRO A 256 -5.31 -6.22 -11.90
C PRO A 256 -4.72 -7.63 -11.85
N VAL A 257 -5.35 -8.55 -11.13
CA VAL A 257 -5.01 -9.97 -11.27
C VAL A 257 -5.16 -10.40 -12.74
N PRO A 258 -4.36 -11.39 -13.21
CA PRO A 258 -4.45 -11.84 -14.59
C PRO A 258 -5.88 -12.25 -14.98
N ASP A 259 -6.26 -11.90 -16.21
CA ASP A 259 -7.55 -12.24 -16.77
C ASP A 259 -7.66 -13.75 -17.09
N SER A 260 -8.79 -14.15 -17.71
CA SER A 260 -9.03 -15.54 -18.12
C SER A 260 -8.02 -16.06 -19.15
N THR A 261 -7.27 -15.18 -19.82
CA THR A 261 -6.21 -15.54 -20.75
C THR A 261 -4.86 -15.75 -20.06
N GLY A 262 -4.75 -15.40 -18.77
CA GLY A 262 -3.55 -15.53 -17.95
C GLY A 262 -2.62 -14.32 -18.02
N TRP A 263 -3.08 -13.19 -18.56
CA TRP A 263 -2.30 -11.96 -18.75
C TRP A 263 -2.89 -10.80 -17.96
N THR A 264 -2.03 -9.86 -17.58
CA THR A 264 -2.40 -8.56 -17.03
C THR A 264 -1.51 -7.48 -17.66
N THR A 265 -1.82 -6.21 -17.41
CA THR A 265 -1.01 -5.07 -17.86
C THR A 265 -0.44 -4.33 -16.66
N ILE A 266 0.88 -4.26 -16.56
CA ILE A 266 1.57 -3.35 -15.64
C ILE A 266 1.65 -1.99 -16.34
N ASP A 267 1.04 -0.97 -15.74
CA ASP A 267 1.13 0.41 -16.22
C ASP A 267 2.03 1.22 -15.27
N PHE A 268 3.32 1.36 -15.62
CA PHE A 268 4.26 2.11 -14.78
C PHE A 268 3.94 3.60 -14.71
N ASN A 269 3.09 4.14 -15.60
CA ASN A 269 2.59 5.51 -15.46
C ASN A 269 1.78 5.69 -14.17
N ARG A 270 1.21 4.61 -13.63
CA ARG A 270 0.45 4.61 -12.38
C ARG A 270 1.32 4.43 -11.14
N ALA A 271 2.65 4.42 -11.28
CA ALA A 271 3.55 4.31 -10.13
C ALA A 271 3.50 5.59 -9.29
N ILE A 272 3.29 5.44 -7.98
CA ILE A 272 3.18 6.54 -7.02
C ILE A 272 4.26 6.46 -5.96
N SER A 273 4.58 7.61 -5.37
CA SER A 273 5.29 7.66 -4.10
C SER A 273 4.36 7.15 -2.99
N PRO A 274 4.86 6.30 -2.08
CA PRO A 274 4.08 5.81 -0.94
C PRO A 274 3.64 6.94 -0.02
N PRO A 275 2.57 6.79 0.78
CA PRO A 275 2.11 7.81 1.71
C PRO A 275 3.18 8.36 2.68
N CYS A 276 4.15 7.53 3.09
CA CYS A 276 5.27 7.96 3.94
C CYS A 276 6.16 9.03 3.30
N ALA A 277 6.06 9.23 1.99
CA ALA A 277 6.74 10.31 1.29
C ALA A 277 6.14 11.69 1.59
N TYR A 278 4.90 11.75 2.12
CA TYR A 278 4.17 12.99 2.41
C TYR A 278 3.92 13.21 3.91
N THR A 279 4.19 12.22 4.75
CA THR A 279 4.01 12.31 6.21
C THR A 279 4.86 11.29 6.95
N ALA A 280 5.43 11.70 8.08
CA ALA A 280 6.20 10.81 8.97
C ALA A 280 5.31 9.83 9.76
N PHE A 281 3.99 10.00 9.72
CA PHE A 281 3.04 9.22 10.52
C PHE A 281 2.33 8.13 9.70
N ALA A 282 2.80 7.87 8.48
CA ALA A 282 2.38 6.73 7.68
C ALA A 282 3.44 5.62 7.74
N THR A 283 2.99 4.41 8.08
CA THR A 283 3.79 3.19 8.07
C THR A 283 3.69 2.54 6.69
N CYS A 284 4.79 2.55 5.93
CA CYS A 284 4.81 2.03 4.57
C CYS A 284 5.92 0.98 4.41
N PRO A 285 5.62 -0.20 3.87
CA PRO A 285 6.64 -1.25 3.69
C PRO A 285 7.66 -0.90 2.61
N LEU A 286 8.91 -1.31 2.82
CA LEU A 286 9.96 -1.14 1.83
C LEU A 286 9.88 -2.25 0.76
N PRO A 287 10.13 -1.94 -0.52
CA PRO A 287 10.24 -2.98 -1.55
C PRO A 287 11.28 -4.04 -1.17
N PRO A 288 10.98 -5.33 -1.39
CA PRO A 288 11.94 -6.42 -1.19
C PRO A 288 13.16 -6.26 -2.11
N GLU A 289 14.26 -6.96 -1.81
CA GLU A 289 15.45 -6.94 -2.67
C GLU A 289 15.16 -7.49 -4.07
N GLU A 290 14.28 -8.49 -4.15
CA GLU A 290 13.79 -9.10 -5.37
C GLU A 290 13.06 -8.10 -6.27
N ASN A 291 12.47 -7.03 -5.71
CA ASN A 291 11.77 -5.99 -6.46
C ASN A 291 12.66 -4.80 -6.80
N ARG A 292 13.93 -5.05 -7.12
CA ARG A 292 14.87 -4.04 -7.60
C ARG A 292 15.14 -4.23 -9.09
N LEU A 293 14.54 -3.37 -9.90
CA LEU A 293 14.76 -3.34 -11.34
C LEU A 293 16.09 -2.65 -11.66
N ALA A 294 16.96 -3.32 -12.40
CA ALA A 294 18.25 -2.77 -12.85
C ALA A 294 18.13 -1.82 -14.06
N VAL A 295 16.94 -1.30 -14.33
CA VAL A 295 16.66 -0.35 -15.43
C VAL A 295 16.14 0.97 -14.87
N ARG A 296 16.03 1.98 -15.72
CA ARG A 296 15.37 3.24 -15.39
C ARG A 296 13.91 3.13 -15.77
N VAL A 297 13.00 3.38 -14.83
CA VAL A 297 11.56 3.42 -15.10
C VAL A 297 11.10 4.88 -15.05
N GLU A 298 11.17 5.55 -16.20
CA GLU A 298 10.89 6.99 -16.38
C GLU A 298 9.39 7.22 -16.67
N ALA A 299 8.55 6.66 -15.81
CA ALA A 299 7.09 6.80 -15.82
C ALA A 299 6.56 6.93 -14.39
N GLY A 300 5.39 7.55 -14.23
CA GLY A 300 4.73 7.77 -12.95
C GLY A 300 5.37 8.89 -12.12
N GLN A 301 5.12 8.88 -10.82
CA GLN A 301 5.55 9.95 -9.91
C GLN A 301 7.07 10.00 -9.78
N LYS A 302 7.57 11.22 -9.85
CA LYS A 302 8.91 11.64 -9.46
C LYS A 302 8.98 11.81 -7.93
N ARG A 303 10.09 12.35 -7.45
CA ARG A 303 10.28 12.65 -6.04
C ARG A 303 9.31 13.78 -5.62
N PRO A 304 8.65 13.65 -4.45
CA PRO A 304 7.94 14.78 -3.85
C PRO A 304 8.90 15.94 -3.54
N HIS A 305 8.37 17.16 -3.56
CA HIS A 305 9.10 18.37 -3.20
C HIS A 305 9.43 18.44 -1.71
#